data_AF-A0A4Y2PR28-F1
#
_entry.id   AF-A0A4Y2PR28-F1
#
_cell.length_a   1.000
_cell.length_b   1.000
_cell.length_c   1.000
_cell.angle_alpha   90.00
_cell.angle_beta   90.00
_cell.angle_gamma   90.00
#
_symmetry.space_group_name_H-M   'P 1'
#
loop_
_entity.id
_entity.type
_entity.pdbx_description
1 polymer ?
#
loop_
_entity_poly.entity_id
_entity_poly.type
_entity_poly.pdbx_seq_one_letter_code
_entity_poly.pdbx_strand_id
1 'polypeptide(L)'
;MRNGAISNCNLITSNSQLSQEQKLHYLNSSLTGPEKDLQSIDDTFDSLFKALADRFENKRLLVELHINEILEAGKLTTESAKDLINLTDDIKKSIRGLKVLEYNRNNLSDVLIVNIVISRQSRQYYESTLSSNKVPKLDDLISFSVKRVQILENINENAAVKPKPFLDRYGKPKTFFVKPNKVERPCVMCKLNHPIFKCEAFMKKLSIKEINSQLGTSFV
;
A
#
# COMPACT_ATOMS: atom_id res chain seq x y z
N MET A 1 -7.57 21.02 8.21
CA MET A 1 -8.49 21.06 9.37
C MET A 1 -8.49 19.70 10.02
N ARG A 2 -8.33 19.62 11.34
CA ARG A 2 -8.51 18.35 12.06
C ARG A 2 -10.01 18.11 12.17
N ASN A 3 -10.51 17.01 11.62
CA ASN A 3 -11.91 16.57 11.61
C ASN A 3 -12.61 16.49 13.00
N GLY A 4 -11.91 16.81 14.09
CA GLY A 4 -12.43 16.79 15.45
C GLY A 4 -13.30 18.01 15.83
N ALA A 5 -13.01 19.20 15.29
CA ALA A 5 -13.73 20.41 15.71
C ALA A 5 -15.21 20.40 15.27
N ILE A 6 -15.49 19.96 14.03
CA ILE A 6 -16.85 19.90 13.47
C ILE A 6 -17.68 18.77 14.13
N SER A 7 -17.02 17.67 14.51
CA SER A 7 -17.68 16.52 15.16
C SER A 7 -18.26 16.88 16.54
N ASN A 8 -17.57 17.75 17.30
CA ASN A 8 -18.07 18.23 18.60
C ASN A 8 -19.19 19.25 18.47
N CYS A 9 -19.19 20.06 17.39
CA CYS A 9 -20.23 21.05 17.16
C CYS A 9 -21.61 20.42 16.94
N ASN A 10 -21.67 19.26 16.28
CA ASN A 10 -22.93 18.54 16.07
C ASN A 10 -23.58 18.10 17.40
N LEU A 11 -22.79 17.59 18.36
CA LEU A 11 -23.28 17.18 19.68
C LEU A 11 -23.87 18.35 20.48
N ILE A 12 -23.23 19.52 20.41
CA ILE A 12 -23.69 20.75 21.07
C ILE A 12 -24.98 21.26 20.42
N THR A 13 -25.06 21.23 19.08
CA THR A 13 -26.20 21.76 18.32
C THR A 13 -27.46 20.92 18.54
N SER A 14 -27.35 19.59 18.51
CA SER A 14 -28.48 18.67 18.63
C SER A 14 -29.01 18.47 20.06
N ASN A 15 -28.33 18.99 21.08
CA ASN A 15 -28.76 18.83 22.46
C ASN A 15 -29.82 19.88 22.83
N SER A 16 -31.07 19.43 23.04
CA SER A 16 -32.20 20.28 23.44
C SER A 16 -32.21 20.66 24.92
N GLN A 17 -31.39 20.01 25.75
CA GLN A 17 -31.28 20.30 27.18
C GLN A 17 -30.33 21.47 27.48
N LEU A 18 -29.55 21.93 26.50
CA LEU A 18 -28.62 23.05 26.67
C LEU A 18 -29.29 24.37 26.27
N SER A 19 -29.16 25.39 27.14
CA SER A 19 -29.52 26.77 26.79
C SER A 19 -28.57 27.33 25.73
N GLN A 20 -28.96 28.43 25.06
CA GLN A 20 -28.10 29.06 24.05
C GLN A 20 -26.77 29.55 24.64
N GLU A 21 -26.77 30.04 25.87
CA GLU A 21 -25.57 30.48 26.59
C GLU A 21 -24.65 29.29 26.90
N GLN A 22 -25.22 28.15 27.29
CA GLN A 22 -24.45 26.93 27.52
C GLN A 22 -23.85 26.40 26.22
N LYS A 23 -24.63 26.39 25.12
CA LYS A 23 -24.12 26.00 23.79
C LYS A 23 -22.97 26.88 23.34
N LEU A 24 -23.09 28.20 23.52
CA LEU A 24 -22.02 29.15 23.22
C LEU A 24 -20.78 28.90 24.09
N HIS A 25 -20.94 28.64 25.39
CA HIS A 25 -19.82 28.32 26.28
C HIS A 25 -19.08 27.04 25.83
N TYR A 26 -19.81 25.99 25.50
CA TYR A 26 -19.22 24.75 24.98
C TYR A 26 -18.55 24.96 23.61
N LEU A 27 -19.18 25.72 22.71
CA LEU A 27 -18.59 26.05 21.42
C LEU A 27 -17.26 26.78 21.63
N ASN A 28 -17.24 27.86 22.43
CA ASN A 28 -16.05 28.65 22.73
C ASN A 28 -14.91 27.83 23.34
N SER A 29 -15.22 26.91 24.25
CA SER A 29 -14.21 26.02 24.85
C SER A 29 -13.66 24.98 23.86
N SER A 30 -14.40 24.65 22.81
CA SER A 30 -13.98 23.70 21.77
C SER A 30 -13.12 24.32 20.66
N LEU A 31 -13.13 25.65 20.48
CA LEU A 31 -12.36 26.34 19.44
C LEU A 31 -10.88 26.36 19.78
N THR A 32 -10.01 26.02 18.82
CA THR A 32 -8.55 25.95 19.05
C THR A 32 -7.75 26.44 17.85
N GLY A 33 -7.06 27.57 17.97
CA GLY A 33 -6.23 28.13 16.89
C GLY A 33 -7.01 29.17 16.08
N PRO A 34 -6.96 29.16 14.73
CA PRO A 34 -7.53 30.21 13.88
C PRO A 34 -9.06 30.37 14.00
N GLU A 35 -9.73 29.37 14.57
CA GLU A 35 -11.16 29.42 14.89
C GLU A 35 -11.45 30.38 16.05
N LYS A 36 -10.53 30.57 17.01
CA LYS A 36 -10.71 31.53 18.11
C LYS A 36 -10.70 32.97 17.64
N ASP A 37 -9.99 33.27 16.55
CA ASP A 37 -9.88 34.62 16.00
C ASP A 37 -11.21 35.14 15.42
N LEU A 38 -12.22 34.28 15.28
CA LEU A 38 -13.58 34.66 14.88
C LEU A 38 -14.45 35.14 16.04
N GLN A 39 -14.04 34.94 17.29
CA GLN A 39 -14.85 35.29 18.45
C GLN A 39 -14.96 36.80 18.63
N SER A 40 -16.19 37.26 18.88
CA SER A 40 -16.51 38.60 19.35
C SER A 40 -17.12 38.56 20.76
N ILE A 41 -17.04 39.68 21.47
CA ILE A 41 -17.61 39.82 22.83
C ILE A 41 -19.14 39.69 22.80
N ASP A 42 -19.77 40.09 21.70
CA ASP A 42 -21.23 40.13 21.53
C ASP A 42 -21.78 38.92 20.75
N ASP A 43 -21.00 37.85 20.59
CA ASP A 43 -21.46 36.67 19.84
C ASP A 43 -22.54 35.87 20.56
N THR A 44 -23.52 35.43 19.79
CA THR A 44 -24.46 34.37 20.17
C THR A 44 -23.95 33.03 19.64
N PHE A 45 -24.53 31.92 20.12
CA PHE A 45 -24.21 30.61 19.55
C PHE A 45 -24.43 30.59 18.03
N ASP A 46 -25.58 31.10 17.56
CA ASP A 46 -25.94 31.09 16.14
C ASP A 46 -25.03 31.98 15.30
N SER A 47 -24.63 33.17 15.78
CA SER A 47 -23.73 34.07 15.04
C SER A 47 -22.33 33.49 14.91
N LEU A 48 -21.76 32.99 15.99
CA LEU A 48 -20.43 32.39 15.98
C LEU A 48 -20.41 31.08 15.18
N PHE A 49 -21.43 30.24 15.34
CA PHE A 49 -21.56 29.00 14.57
C PHE A 49 -21.65 29.27 13.07
N LYS A 50 -22.43 30.28 12.67
CA LYS A 50 -22.51 30.72 11.28
C LYS A 50 -21.17 31.25 10.77
N ALA A 51 -20.46 32.09 11.53
CA ALA A 51 -19.16 32.61 11.15
C ALA A 51 -18.11 31.50 10.96
N LEU A 52 -18.16 30.46 11.82
CA LEU A 52 -17.33 29.27 11.69
C LEU A 52 -17.66 28.49 10.42
N ALA A 53 -18.96 28.24 10.16
CA ALA A 53 -19.41 27.57 8.94
C ALA A 53 -18.99 28.35 7.69
N ASP A 54 -19.21 29.67 7.65
CA ASP A 54 -18.86 30.52 6.51
C ASP A 54 -17.36 30.52 6.24
N ARG A 55 -16.51 30.55 7.28
CA ARG A 55 -15.05 30.58 7.12
C ARG A 55 -14.46 29.20 6.80
N PHE A 56 -15.01 28.14 7.38
CA PHE A 56 -14.36 26.83 7.40
C PHE A 56 -15.10 25.72 6.66
N GLU A 57 -16.38 25.89 6.35
CA GLU A 57 -17.19 24.92 5.62
C GLU A 57 -17.24 25.23 4.11
N ASN A 58 -16.07 25.38 3.50
CA ASN A 58 -15.97 25.49 2.05
C ASN A 58 -16.26 24.12 1.41
N LYS A 59 -17.53 23.87 1.09
CA LYS A 59 -18.01 22.60 0.50
C LYS A 59 -17.20 22.20 -0.74
N ARG A 60 -16.82 23.15 -1.60
CA ARG A 60 -16.02 22.88 -2.80
C ARG A 60 -14.66 22.29 -2.43
N LEU A 61 -13.98 22.89 -1.47
CA LEU A 61 -12.68 22.43 -0.99
C LEU A 61 -12.77 21.06 -0.29
N LEU A 62 -13.84 20.82 0.47
CA LEU A 62 -14.04 19.54 1.15
C LEU A 62 -14.33 18.40 0.15
N VAL A 63 -15.14 18.66 -0.87
CA VAL A 63 -15.36 17.71 -1.97
C VAL A 63 -14.05 17.42 -2.70
N GLU A 64 -13.31 18.46 -3.07
CA GLU A 64 -12.01 18.33 -3.74
C GLU A 64 -11.02 17.52 -2.90
N LEU A 65 -10.96 17.76 -1.59
CA LEU A 65 -10.13 17.01 -0.66
C LEU A 65 -10.46 15.51 -0.69
N HIS A 66 -11.73 15.13 -0.56
CA HIS A 66 -12.11 13.71 -0.57
C HIS A 66 -11.90 13.04 -1.94
N ILE A 67 -12.12 13.77 -3.04
CA ILE A 67 -11.83 13.26 -4.38
C ILE A 67 -10.33 13.02 -4.54
N ASN A 68 -9.50 13.99 -4.12
CA ASN A 68 -8.04 13.86 -4.17
C ASN A 68 -7.55 12.72 -3.28
N GLU A 69 -8.10 12.53 -2.07
CA GLU A 69 -7.78 11.39 -1.21
C GLU A 69 -8.00 10.05 -1.97
N ILE A 70 -9.11 9.90 -2.70
CA ILE A 70 -9.39 8.70 -3.52
C ILE A 70 -8.38 8.55 -4.68
N LEU A 71 -8.08 9.64 -5.39
CA LEU A 71 -7.16 9.63 -6.52
C LEU A 71 -5.73 9.29 -6.10
N GLU A 72 -5.25 9.85 -4.97
CA GLU A 72 -3.94 9.56 -4.42
C GLU A 72 -3.85 8.12 -3.90
N ALA A 73 -4.92 7.59 -3.29
CA ALA A 73 -4.97 6.21 -2.84
C ALA A 73 -4.78 5.20 -3.99
N GLY A 74 -5.20 5.55 -5.22
CA GLY A 74 -4.96 4.74 -6.42
C GLY A 74 -3.53 4.72 -6.94
N LYS A 75 -2.64 5.57 -6.41
CA LYS A 75 -1.22 5.62 -6.84
C LYS A 75 -0.31 4.64 -6.08
N LEU A 76 -0.85 3.83 -5.17
CA LEU A 76 -0.07 2.86 -4.41
C LEU A 76 0.66 1.90 -5.36
N THR A 77 1.99 1.90 -5.29
CA THR A 77 2.89 1.09 -6.12
C THR A 77 3.33 -0.20 -5.44
N THR A 78 3.18 -0.29 -4.12
CA THR A 78 3.52 -1.45 -3.29
C THR A 78 2.28 -2.05 -2.65
N GLU A 79 2.20 -3.38 -2.61
CA GLU A 79 1.05 -4.13 -2.08
C GLU A 79 1.40 -4.87 -0.81
N SER A 80 1.74 -4.16 0.26
CA SER A 80 1.76 -4.78 1.58
C SER A 80 0.35 -4.91 2.16
N ALA A 81 0.16 -5.81 3.13
CA ALA A 81 -1.08 -5.92 3.88
C ALA A 81 -1.49 -4.55 4.49
N LYS A 82 -0.50 -3.83 5.03
CA LYS A 82 -0.70 -2.49 5.59
C LYS A 82 -1.18 -1.48 4.54
N ASP A 83 -0.61 -1.50 3.34
CA ASP A 83 -1.00 -0.57 2.27
C ASP A 83 -2.45 -0.80 1.82
N LEU A 84 -2.87 -2.08 1.71
CA LEU A 84 -4.24 -2.44 1.33
C LEU A 84 -5.27 -2.09 2.43
N ILE A 85 -4.90 -2.20 3.70
CA ILE A 85 -5.74 -1.74 4.82
C ILE A 85 -5.93 -0.22 4.73
N ASN A 86 -4.83 0.52 4.64
CA ASN A 86 -4.86 1.99 4.54
C ASN A 86 -5.70 2.45 3.34
N LEU A 87 -5.48 1.84 2.17
CA LEU A 87 -6.28 2.08 0.96
C LEU A 87 -7.79 1.93 1.22
N THR A 88 -8.17 0.83 1.86
CA THR A 88 -9.57 0.53 2.16
C THR A 88 -10.16 1.56 3.14
N ASP A 89 -9.40 1.95 4.16
CA ASP A 89 -9.82 2.91 5.17
C ASP A 89 -9.93 4.32 4.60
N ASP A 90 -8.98 4.74 3.77
CA ASP A 90 -8.97 6.05 3.11
C ASP A 90 -10.16 6.19 2.14
N ILE A 91 -10.45 5.16 1.35
CA ILE A 91 -11.63 5.13 0.48
C ILE A 91 -12.92 5.24 1.32
N LYS A 92 -13.05 4.41 2.37
CA LYS A 92 -14.25 4.42 3.24
C LYS A 92 -14.42 5.76 3.96
N LYS A 93 -13.33 6.40 4.38
CA LYS A 93 -13.34 7.74 4.99
C LYS A 93 -13.81 8.78 3.99
N SER A 94 -13.23 8.80 2.79
CA SER A 94 -13.58 9.77 1.74
C SER A 94 -15.03 9.66 1.31
N ILE A 95 -15.54 8.44 1.13
CA ILE A 95 -16.95 8.19 0.76
C ILE A 95 -17.90 8.64 1.87
N ARG A 96 -17.57 8.39 3.14
CA ARG A 96 -18.38 8.88 4.26
C ARG A 96 -18.41 10.41 4.29
N GLY A 97 -17.28 11.06 4.07
CA GLY A 97 -17.19 12.52 4.00
C GLY A 97 -18.03 13.10 2.86
N LEU A 98 -17.92 12.54 1.66
CA LEU A 98 -18.75 12.92 0.51
C LEU A 98 -20.25 12.70 0.77
N LYS A 99 -20.62 11.62 1.44
CA LYS A 99 -22.02 11.36 1.83
C LYS A 99 -22.56 12.42 2.78
N VAL A 100 -21.77 12.87 3.76
CA VAL A 100 -22.15 13.97 4.67
C VAL A 100 -22.38 15.27 3.90
N LEU A 101 -21.62 15.49 2.82
CA LEU A 101 -21.79 16.62 1.90
C LEU A 101 -22.89 16.38 0.85
N GLU A 102 -23.73 15.36 1.03
CA GLU A 102 -24.86 14.97 0.16
C GLU A 102 -24.47 14.41 -1.22
N TYR A 103 -23.19 14.10 -1.45
CA TYR A 103 -22.71 13.40 -2.64
C TYR A 103 -22.77 11.89 -2.44
N ASN A 104 -23.97 11.35 -2.64
CA ASN A 104 -24.24 9.93 -2.43
C ASN A 104 -23.59 9.03 -3.49
N ARG A 105 -23.05 7.90 -3.03
CA ARG A 105 -22.49 6.83 -3.87
C ARG A 105 -23.58 6.20 -4.75
N ASN A 106 -23.27 5.97 -6.02
CA ASN A 106 -24.11 5.27 -6.99
C ASN A 106 -23.29 4.28 -7.84
N ASN A 107 -23.94 3.60 -8.78
CA ASN A 107 -23.28 2.60 -9.62
C ASN A 107 -22.14 3.20 -10.47
N LEU A 108 -22.29 4.43 -10.97
CA LEU A 108 -21.24 5.08 -11.76
C LEU A 108 -20.02 5.39 -10.89
N SER A 109 -20.22 5.95 -9.69
CA SER A 109 -19.11 6.22 -8.77
C SER A 109 -18.41 4.94 -8.33
N ASP A 110 -19.14 3.83 -8.13
CA ASP A 110 -18.54 2.55 -7.79
C ASP A 110 -17.57 2.08 -8.87
N VAL A 111 -18.01 2.11 -10.13
CA VAL A 111 -17.17 1.71 -11.28
C VAL A 111 -15.96 2.62 -11.42
N LEU A 112 -16.12 3.94 -11.25
CA LEU A 112 -15.02 4.89 -11.32
C LEU A 112 -13.99 4.62 -10.22
N ILE A 113 -14.43 4.54 -8.96
CA ILE A 113 -13.54 4.34 -7.82
C ILE A 113 -12.79 3.02 -7.98
N VAL A 114 -13.48 1.92 -8.32
CA VAL A 114 -12.82 0.62 -8.53
C VAL A 114 -11.71 0.71 -9.57
N ASN A 115 -11.92 1.39 -10.68
CA ASN A 115 -10.92 1.49 -11.75
C ASN A 115 -9.79 2.47 -11.44
N ILE A 116 -10.03 3.47 -10.59
CA ILE A 116 -9.01 4.43 -10.13
C ILE A 116 -8.10 3.79 -9.10
N VAL A 117 -8.66 3.08 -8.12
CA VAL A 117 -7.93 2.68 -6.91
C VAL A 117 -7.21 1.34 -7.03
N ILE A 118 -7.63 0.50 -7.97
CA ILE A 118 -7.01 -0.81 -8.15
C ILE A 118 -5.66 -0.68 -8.86
N SER A 119 -4.58 -1.09 -8.19
CA SER A 119 -3.26 -1.14 -8.82
C SER A 119 -3.23 -2.19 -9.93
N ARG A 120 -2.23 -2.10 -10.82
CA ARG A 120 -2.03 -3.11 -11.88
C ARG A 120 -1.80 -4.53 -11.33
N GLN A 121 -1.11 -4.67 -10.20
CA GLN A 121 -0.81 -5.98 -9.60
C GLN A 121 -2.08 -6.57 -8.97
N SER A 122 -2.77 -5.80 -8.12
CA SER A 122 -4.05 -6.17 -7.51
C SER A 122 -5.11 -6.47 -8.55
N ARG A 123 -5.09 -5.79 -9.69
CA ARG A 123 -6.03 -6.05 -10.78
C ARG A 123 -5.91 -7.47 -11.32
N GLN A 124 -4.71 -8.00 -11.49
CA GLN A 124 -4.55 -9.39 -11.94
C GLN A 124 -5.15 -10.39 -10.96
N TYR A 125 -4.90 -10.20 -9.66
CA TYR A 125 -5.47 -11.04 -8.61
C TYR A 125 -6.98 -10.85 -8.47
N TYR A 126 -7.48 -9.63 -8.66
CA TYR A 126 -8.89 -9.35 -8.55
C TYR A 126 -9.66 -10.00 -9.70
N GLU A 127 -9.21 -9.80 -10.93
CA GLU A 127 -9.82 -10.42 -12.12
C GLU A 127 -9.82 -11.96 -12.01
N SER A 128 -8.81 -12.57 -11.39
CA SER A 128 -8.80 -14.03 -11.18
C SER A 128 -9.83 -14.52 -10.14
N THR A 129 -10.33 -13.64 -9.28
CA THR A 129 -11.45 -13.95 -8.37
C THR A 129 -12.81 -13.79 -9.03
N LEU A 130 -12.89 -13.11 -10.18
CA LEU A 130 -14.15 -12.87 -10.88
C LEU A 130 -14.49 -14.08 -11.75
N SER A 131 -15.68 -14.65 -11.55
CA SER A 131 -16.18 -15.81 -12.28
C SER A 131 -17.27 -15.47 -13.31
N SER A 132 -17.64 -14.18 -13.42
CA SER A 132 -18.73 -13.73 -14.29
C SER A 132 -18.41 -12.38 -14.92
N ASN A 133 -19.06 -12.05 -16.04
CA ASN A 133 -18.94 -10.76 -16.71
C ASN A 133 -19.75 -9.63 -16.01
N LYS A 134 -20.13 -9.82 -14.74
CA LYS A 134 -20.83 -8.78 -13.98
C LYS A 134 -19.83 -7.69 -13.61
N VAL A 135 -20.23 -6.43 -13.79
CA VAL A 135 -19.42 -5.29 -13.37
C VAL A 135 -19.37 -5.26 -11.85
N PRO A 136 -18.18 -5.36 -11.23
CA PRO A 136 -18.06 -5.36 -9.78
C PRO A 136 -18.38 -3.99 -9.19
N LYS A 137 -18.94 -3.99 -7.99
CA LYS A 137 -19.15 -2.80 -7.18
C LYS A 137 -17.94 -2.53 -6.31
N LEU A 138 -17.91 -1.34 -5.72
CA LEU A 138 -16.85 -0.98 -4.78
C LEU A 138 -16.81 -1.90 -3.55
N ASP A 139 -17.97 -2.35 -3.09
CA ASP A 139 -18.06 -3.28 -1.95
C ASP A 139 -17.40 -4.64 -2.26
N ASP A 140 -17.45 -5.08 -3.52
CA ASP A 140 -16.77 -6.31 -3.97
C ASP A 140 -15.24 -6.13 -3.91
N LEU A 141 -14.74 -4.97 -4.34
CA LEU A 141 -13.32 -4.63 -4.25
C LEU A 141 -12.84 -4.54 -2.80
N ILE A 142 -13.61 -3.88 -1.92
CA ILE A 142 -13.31 -3.82 -0.48
C ILE A 142 -13.22 -5.23 0.11
N SER A 143 -14.16 -6.11 -0.26
CA SER A 143 -14.19 -7.49 0.21
C SER A 143 -12.99 -8.29 -0.30
N PHE A 144 -12.58 -8.07 -1.56
CA PHE A 144 -11.36 -8.63 -2.12
C PHE A 144 -10.12 -8.14 -1.37
N SER A 145 -10.00 -6.83 -1.11
CA SER A 145 -8.85 -6.25 -0.40
C SER A 145 -8.68 -6.87 0.98
N VAL A 146 -9.76 -7.05 1.74
CA VAL A 146 -9.72 -7.72 3.05
C VAL A 146 -9.20 -9.16 2.94
N LYS A 147 -9.68 -9.93 1.95
CA LYS A 147 -9.17 -11.29 1.71
C LYS A 147 -7.69 -11.29 1.32
N ARG A 148 -7.28 -10.33 0.48
CA ARG A 148 -5.89 -10.18 0.04
C ARG A 148 -4.96 -9.86 1.21
N VAL A 149 -5.39 -8.98 2.12
CA VAL A 149 -4.70 -8.67 3.38
C VAL A 149 -4.48 -9.94 4.19
N GLN A 150 -5.54 -10.72 4.45
CA GLN A 150 -5.44 -11.99 5.20
C GLN A 150 -4.47 -12.98 4.57
N ILE A 151 -4.47 -13.09 3.24
CA ILE A 151 -3.53 -13.96 2.52
C ILE A 151 -2.10 -13.48 2.73
N LEU A 152 -1.84 -12.18 2.63
CA LEU A 152 -0.51 -11.60 2.82
C LEU A 152 -0.02 -11.78 4.27
N GLU A 153 -0.89 -11.59 5.26
CA GLU A 153 -0.59 -11.82 6.67
C GLU A 153 -0.22 -13.29 6.91
N ASN A 154 -1.04 -14.23 6.43
CA ASN A 154 -0.76 -15.67 6.57
C ASN A 154 0.55 -16.08 5.88
N ILE A 155 0.86 -15.54 4.69
CA ILE A 155 2.13 -15.84 4.02
C ILE A 155 3.31 -15.27 4.80
N ASN A 156 3.18 -14.06 5.36
CA ASN A 156 4.27 -13.40 6.07
C ASN A 156 4.53 -14.03 7.46
N GLU A 157 3.48 -14.51 8.15
CA GLU A 157 3.62 -15.31 9.37
C GLU A 157 4.33 -16.64 9.09
N ASN A 158 4.02 -17.28 7.96
CA ASN A 158 4.71 -18.50 7.53
C ASN A 158 6.17 -18.23 7.08
N ALA A 159 6.50 -17.02 6.63
CA ALA A 159 7.87 -16.60 6.34
C ALA A 159 8.67 -16.22 7.61
N ALA A 160 7.98 -15.85 8.70
CA ALA A 160 8.57 -15.56 10.00
C ALA A 160 8.94 -16.82 10.80
N VAL A 161 8.58 -18.02 10.31
CA VAL A 161 9.29 -19.25 10.68
C VAL A 161 10.68 -19.15 10.07
N LYS A 162 11.57 -18.39 10.71
CA LYS A 162 13.00 -18.66 10.62
C LYS A 162 13.11 -20.16 10.83
N PRO A 163 13.62 -20.95 9.87
CA PRO A 163 13.98 -22.31 10.21
C PRO A 163 14.88 -22.16 11.44
N LYS A 164 14.46 -22.75 12.57
CA LYS A 164 15.42 -23.02 13.65
C LYS A 164 16.65 -23.57 12.94
N PRO A 165 17.87 -23.09 13.21
CA PRO A 165 19.04 -23.75 12.69
C PRO A 165 18.97 -25.18 13.21
N PHE A 166 18.42 -26.07 12.38
CA PHE A 166 18.44 -27.49 12.62
C PHE A 166 19.92 -27.78 12.54
N LEU A 167 20.50 -28.13 13.69
CA LEU A 167 21.88 -28.57 13.76
C LEU A 167 22.05 -29.64 12.69
N ASP A 168 22.82 -29.24 11.69
CA ASP A 168 23.09 -29.96 10.46
C ASP A 168 23.78 -31.28 10.84
N ARG A 169 23.02 -32.37 10.86
CA ARG A 169 23.56 -33.69 10.62
C ARG A 169 22.78 -34.26 9.46
N TYR A 170 23.52 -34.55 8.39
CA TYR A 170 23.09 -35.05 7.07
C TYR A 170 22.86 -34.00 5.97
N GLY A 171 23.95 -33.29 5.66
CA GLY A 171 24.51 -33.09 4.31
C GLY A 171 23.58 -33.01 3.10
N LYS A 172 23.48 -31.80 2.54
CA LYS A 172 23.15 -31.51 1.13
C LYS A 172 24.01 -30.36 0.58
N PRO A 173 24.21 -30.28 -0.75
CA PRO A 173 25.45 -29.79 -1.35
C PRO A 173 25.54 -28.27 -1.35
N LYS A 174 26.73 -27.75 -1.02
CA LYS A 174 27.04 -26.32 -1.13
C LYS A 174 27.01 -25.91 -2.61
N THR A 175 26.02 -25.12 -3.01
CA THR A 175 26.13 -24.32 -4.23
C THR A 175 27.17 -23.24 -3.99
N PHE A 176 28.32 -23.35 -4.65
CA PHE A 176 29.40 -22.37 -4.54
C PHE A 176 29.05 -21.12 -5.36
N PHE A 177 28.57 -20.07 -4.70
CA PHE A 177 28.71 -18.72 -5.23
C PHE A 177 30.18 -18.31 -5.10
N VAL A 178 30.90 -18.31 -6.23
CA VAL A 178 32.29 -17.84 -6.29
C VAL A 178 32.27 -16.32 -6.26
N LYS A 179 32.63 -15.72 -5.12
CA LYS A 179 33.06 -14.31 -5.07
C LYS A 179 34.23 -14.15 -6.06
N PRO A 180 34.30 -13.06 -6.85
CA PRO A 180 35.46 -12.83 -7.71
C PRO A 180 36.72 -12.73 -6.81
N ASN A 181 37.55 -13.76 -6.85
CA ASN A 181 38.80 -13.81 -6.11
C ASN A 181 39.70 -12.66 -6.58
N LYS A 182 40.16 -11.82 -5.64
CA LYS A 182 41.48 -11.20 -5.78
C LYS A 182 42.47 -12.35 -5.98
N VAL A 183 43.20 -12.34 -7.09
CA VAL A 183 44.09 -13.44 -7.46
C VAL A 183 45.31 -13.42 -6.55
N GLU A 184 45.24 -14.12 -5.42
CA GLU A 184 46.36 -14.27 -4.47
C GLU A 184 47.34 -15.37 -4.89
N ARG A 185 47.01 -16.19 -5.91
CA ARG A 185 47.87 -17.27 -6.39
C ARG A 185 48.02 -17.23 -7.91
N PRO A 186 49.25 -17.32 -8.44
CA PRO A 186 49.49 -17.35 -9.88
C PRO A 186 48.88 -18.61 -10.51
N CYS A 187 48.49 -18.50 -11.77
CA CYS A 187 47.88 -19.55 -12.56
C CYS A 187 48.76 -20.81 -12.55
N VAL A 188 48.16 -21.96 -12.28
CA VAL A 188 48.91 -23.23 -12.16
C VAL A 188 49.58 -23.64 -13.48
N MET A 189 49.07 -23.18 -14.63
CA MET A 189 49.58 -23.55 -15.96
C MET A 189 50.68 -22.65 -16.48
N CYS A 190 50.49 -21.31 -16.43
CA CYS A 190 51.46 -20.34 -16.97
C CYS A 190 52.15 -19.50 -15.89
N LYS A 191 51.81 -19.71 -14.60
CA LYS A 191 52.34 -18.98 -13.44
C LYS A 191 52.08 -17.46 -13.44
N LEU A 192 51.12 -16.96 -14.23
CA LEU A 192 50.71 -15.56 -14.26
C LEU A 192 49.46 -15.29 -13.41
N ASN A 193 49.28 -14.06 -12.91
CA ASN A 193 48.18 -13.71 -12.00
C ASN A 193 46.83 -13.53 -12.71
N HIS A 194 46.22 -14.65 -13.08
CA HIS A 194 44.84 -14.74 -13.51
C HIS A 194 44.27 -16.11 -13.11
N PRO A 195 42.93 -16.24 -13.01
CA PRO A 195 42.32 -17.55 -12.83
C PRO A 195 42.53 -18.44 -14.08
N ILE A 196 42.57 -19.76 -13.88
CA ILE A 196 42.90 -20.73 -14.95
C ILE A 196 41.95 -20.69 -16.15
N PHE A 197 40.67 -20.36 -15.93
CA PHE A 197 39.66 -20.24 -16.99
C PHE A 197 39.87 -19.03 -17.91
N LYS A 198 40.75 -18.08 -17.55
CA LYS A 198 41.21 -16.99 -18.42
C LYS A 198 42.62 -17.22 -18.98
N CYS A 199 43.21 -18.40 -18.76
CA CYS A 199 44.55 -18.72 -19.25
C CYS A 199 44.50 -19.11 -20.73
N GLU A 200 45.15 -18.34 -21.60
CA GLU A 200 45.23 -18.65 -23.03
C GLU A 200 45.92 -20.00 -23.32
N ALA A 201 46.96 -20.36 -22.56
CA ALA A 201 47.66 -21.63 -22.73
C ALA A 201 46.76 -22.83 -22.38
N PHE A 202 45.85 -22.66 -21.40
CA PHE A 202 44.86 -23.67 -21.03
C PHE A 202 43.75 -23.77 -22.07
N MET A 203 43.22 -22.63 -22.54
CA MET A 203 42.18 -22.57 -23.56
C MET A 203 42.66 -23.14 -24.90
N LYS A 204 43.93 -22.91 -25.28
CA LYS A 204 44.52 -23.53 -26.48
C LYS A 204 44.62 -25.05 -26.36
N LYS A 205 44.97 -25.59 -25.17
CA LYS A 205 44.97 -27.05 -24.93
C LYS A 205 43.58 -27.67 -24.97
N LEU A 206 42.55 -26.93 -24.55
CA LEU A 206 41.14 -27.36 -24.65
C LEU A 206 40.60 -27.30 -26.09
N SER A 207 41.19 -26.48 -26.96
CA SER A 207 40.74 -26.31 -28.35
C SER A 207 41.28 -27.38 -29.32
N ILE A 208 42.03 -28.38 -28.85
CA ILE A 208 42.45 -29.52 -29.66
C ILE A 208 41.43 -30.64 -29.45
N LYS A 209 40.68 -30.95 -30.53
CA LYS A 209 39.73 -32.06 -30.65
C LYS A 209 40.25 -33.33 -29.97
N GLU A 210 39.51 -33.84 -28.98
CA GLU A 210 39.44 -35.27 -28.63
C GLU A 210 38.34 -35.52 -27.58
N ILE A 211 37.08 -35.32 -27.98
CA ILE A 211 35.92 -35.93 -27.31
C ILE A 211 35.05 -36.60 -28.38
N ASN A 212 35.61 -37.56 -29.11
CA ASN A 212 34.86 -38.53 -29.92
C ASN A 212 35.75 -39.72 -30.32
N SER A 213 36.15 -40.54 -29.35
CA SER A 213 36.75 -41.86 -29.65
C SER A 213 36.46 -42.93 -28.59
N GLN A 214 35.35 -42.85 -27.87
CA GLN A 214 34.83 -43.99 -27.10
C GLN A 214 33.32 -43.90 -27.03
N LEU A 215 32.65 -44.35 -28.09
CA LEU A 215 31.28 -44.90 -28.13
C LEU A 215 30.96 -45.18 -29.60
N GLY A 216 31.34 -46.36 -30.12
CA GLY A 216 30.99 -46.73 -31.49
C GLY A 216 31.75 -47.91 -32.10
N THR A 217 31.60 -49.11 -31.55
CA THR A 217 31.72 -50.44 -32.20
C THR A 217 31.04 -51.44 -31.25
N SER A 218 30.21 -52.42 -31.59
CA SER A 218 29.74 -53.02 -32.85
C SER A 218 28.58 -53.97 -32.49
N PHE A 219 27.42 -53.87 -33.14
CA PHE A 219 26.42 -54.94 -33.23
C PHE A 219 25.94 -55.00 -34.69
N VAL A 220 26.62 -55.81 -35.48
CA VAL A 220 26.04 -56.80 -36.40
C VAL A 220 26.97 -58.01 -36.31
#